data_AF-A0A356GQK8-F1
#
_entry.id   AF-A0A356GQK8-F1
#
_cell.length_a   1.000
_cell.length_b   1.000
_cell.length_c   1.000
_cell.angle_alpha   90.00
_cell.angle_beta   90.00
_cell.angle_gamma   90.00
#
_symmetry.space_group_name_H-M   'P 1'
#
loop_
_entity.id
_entity.type
_entity.pdbx_description
1 polymer ?
#
loop_
_entity_poly.entity_id
_entity_poly.type
_entity_poly.pdbx_seq_one_letter_code
_entity_poly.pdbx_strand_id
1 'polypeptide(L)'
;GHAIECRVYAEDPDRNFMPCPGRITSLRTPGGPGVRDDSGVFEGFEIPIFYDPIISKLIAWGKTREEAIARMKRALREYVVTGVKTTIPFHIRVMSNRHFLEGTFDTNFIDKVFFKEERERELPEPDAALITAAVQLFLDERKRAVARRPAEAGEPVSMWRYSSRPGVRKTL
;
A
#
# COMPACT_ATOMS: atom_id res chain seq x y z
N GLY A 1 -8.19 10.41 28.05
CA GLY A 1 -7.41 10.28 26.81
C GLY A 1 -6.91 8.87 26.68
N HIS A 2 -6.44 8.48 25.50
CA HIS A 2 -5.88 7.16 25.22
C HIS A 2 -4.52 7.33 24.54
N ALA A 3 -3.61 6.40 24.79
CA ALA A 3 -2.31 6.33 24.13
C ALA A 3 -2.09 4.93 23.57
N ILE A 4 -1.41 4.86 22.43
CA ILE A 4 -1.02 3.61 21.77
C ILE A 4 0.45 3.73 21.41
N GLU A 5 1.23 2.69 21.73
CA GLU A 5 2.64 2.57 21.36
C GLU A 5 2.79 1.41 20.35
N CYS A 6 3.53 1.67 19.27
CA CYS A 6 4.03 0.66 18.35
C CYS A 6 5.55 0.60 18.44
N ARG A 7 6.09 -0.59 18.70
CA ARG A 7 7.54 -0.83 18.58
C ARG A 7 7.89 -1.07 17.13
N VAL A 8 8.66 -0.16 16.56
CA VAL A 8 9.18 -0.28 15.20
C VAL A 8 10.46 -1.08 15.28
N TYR A 9 10.41 -2.30 14.76
CA TYR A 9 11.52 -3.25 14.74
C TYR A 9 12.07 -3.39 13.33
N ALA A 10 13.37 -3.66 13.21
CA ALA A 10 14.02 -4.11 11.99
C ALA A 10 13.79 -5.61 11.81
N GLU A 11 12.56 -5.99 11.46
CA GLU A 11 12.11 -7.37 11.29
C GLU A 11 11.24 -7.47 10.03
N ASP A 12 11.13 -8.68 9.47
CA ASP A 12 10.25 -9.00 8.35
C ASP A 12 8.98 -9.74 8.85
N PRO A 13 7.83 -9.05 9.00
CA PRO A 13 6.60 -9.68 9.49
C PRO A 13 6.08 -10.80 8.59
N ASP A 14 6.36 -10.72 7.28
CA ASP A 14 5.88 -11.70 6.30
C ASP A 14 6.75 -12.97 6.33
N ARG A 15 7.90 -12.92 7.00
CA ARG A 15 8.81 -14.06 7.25
C ARG A 15 8.92 -14.38 8.73
N ASN A 16 7.77 -14.48 9.41
CA ASN A 16 7.68 -14.84 10.83
C ASN A 16 8.56 -13.95 11.73
N PHE A 17 8.55 -12.63 11.47
CA PHE A 17 9.31 -11.62 12.21
C PHE A 17 10.81 -11.90 12.26
N MET A 18 11.37 -12.47 11.18
CA MET A 18 12.80 -12.70 11.10
C MET A 18 13.56 -11.36 11.21
N PRO A 19 14.59 -11.25 12.09
CA PRO A 19 15.40 -10.05 12.20
C PRO A 19 16.01 -9.64 10.85
N CYS A 20 15.98 -8.35 10.57
CA CYS A 20 16.50 -7.72 9.36
C CYS A 20 17.51 -6.62 9.71
N PRO A 21 18.67 -6.99 10.29
CA PRO A 21 19.75 -6.05 10.56
C PRO A 21 20.34 -5.50 9.25
N GLY A 22 20.93 -4.31 9.32
CA GLY A 22 21.52 -3.65 8.16
C GLY A 22 21.46 -2.14 8.26
N ARG A 23 21.88 -1.48 7.18
CA ARG A 23 21.95 -0.02 7.11
C ARG A 23 20.61 0.63 6.78
N ILE A 24 20.23 1.62 7.56
CA ILE A 24 19.12 2.53 7.21
C ILE A 24 19.60 3.47 6.11
N THR A 25 19.02 3.39 4.92
CA THR A 25 19.43 4.21 3.76
C THR A 25 18.67 5.52 3.66
N SER A 26 17.44 5.58 4.17
CA SER A 26 16.66 6.81 4.32
C SER A 26 15.78 6.68 5.56
N LEU A 27 15.66 7.78 6.29
CA LEU A 27 14.83 7.87 7.48
C LEU A 27 14.00 9.16 7.43
N ARG A 28 12.68 9.01 7.43
CA ARG A 28 11.73 10.11 7.67
C ARG A 28 10.80 9.74 8.80
N THR A 29 11.00 10.35 9.96
CA THR A 29 10.15 10.14 11.13
C THR A 29 8.82 10.88 10.99
N PRO A 30 7.72 10.33 11.55
CA PRO A 30 6.42 10.99 11.53
C PRO A 30 6.33 12.07 12.61
N GLY A 31 5.34 12.95 12.50
CA GLY A 31 5.13 13.99 13.50
C GLY A 31 3.72 14.55 13.52
N GLY A 32 3.59 15.75 14.08
CA GLY A 32 2.33 16.48 14.20
C GLY A 32 1.59 16.21 15.52
N PRO A 33 0.35 16.70 15.65
CA PRO A 33 -0.37 16.72 16.92
C PRO A 33 -0.61 15.32 17.50
N GLY A 34 -0.22 15.15 18.77
CA GLY A 34 -0.42 13.90 19.51
C GLY A 34 0.44 12.74 19.03
N VAL A 35 1.51 12.98 18.27
CA VAL A 35 2.48 11.95 17.85
C VAL A 35 3.84 12.23 18.51
N ARG A 36 4.46 11.18 19.03
CA ARG A 36 5.80 11.20 19.62
C ARG A 36 6.58 10.01 19.07
N ASP A 37 7.81 10.22 18.65
CA ASP A 37 8.74 9.16 18.23
C ASP A 37 9.95 9.19 19.16
N ASP A 38 10.17 8.08 19.87
CA ASP A 38 11.36 7.86 20.69
C ASP A 38 12.31 6.95 19.90
N SER A 39 13.28 7.55 19.20
CA SER A 39 14.28 6.83 18.41
C SER A 39 15.71 7.18 18.84
N GLY A 40 16.61 6.20 18.71
CA GLY A 40 18.06 6.36 18.83
C GLY A 40 18.82 6.19 17.51
N VAL A 41 18.11 6.00 16.40
CA VAL A 41 18.71 5.79 15.08
C VAL A 41 18.65 7.05 14.22
N PHE A 42 19.45 7.09 13.16
CA PHE A 42 19.47 8.18 12.19
C PHE A 42 19.72 7.63 10.78
N GLU A 43 19.54 8.47 9.76
CA GLU A 43 19.83 8.07 8.38
C GLU A 43 21.31 7.68 8.23
N GLY A 44 21.58 6.51 7.65
CA GLY A 44 22.91 5.94 7.53
C GLY A 44 23.37 5.10 8.73
N PHE A 45 22.56 5.01 9.80
CA PHE A 45 22.82 4.15 10.95
C PHE A 45 22.80 2.66 10.56
N GLU A 46 23.74 1.89 11.11
CA GLU A 46 23.85 0.44 10.91
C GLU A 46 23.20 -0.28 12.10
N ILE A 47 22.13 -1.03 11.84
CA ILE A 47 21.45 -1.82 12.86
C ILE A 47 22.28 -3.09 13.12
N PRO A 48 22.87 -3.24 14.32
CA PRO A 48 23.77 -4.34 14.63
C PRO A 48 23.03 -5.66 14.83
N ILE A 49 23.72 -6.77 14.57
CA ILE A 49 23.20 -8.13 14.83
C ILE A 49 23.22 -8.51 16.32
N PHE A 50 23.94 -7.75 17.15
CA PHE A 50 24.26 -8.13 18.54
C PHE A 50 23.26 -7.58 19.56
N TYR A 51 22.33 -6.73 19.16
CA TYR A 51 21.38 -6.05 20.05
C TYR A 51 19.94 -6.24 19.56
N ASP A 52 18.99 -5.81 20.39
CA ASP A 52 17.57 -5.80 20.04
C ASP A 52 17.37 -4.96 18.74
N PRO A 53 16.65 -5.47 17.72
CA PRO A 53 16.49 -4.77 16.44
C PRO A 53 15.53 -3.57 16.51
N ILE A 54 15.29 -3.00 17.69
CA ILE A 54 14.36 -1.89 17.88
C ILE A 54 14.92 -0.61 17.25
N ILE A 55 14.13 0.00 16.37
CA ILE A 55 14.44 1.24 15.66
C ILE A 55 13.88 2.43 16.45
N SER A 56 12.61 2.35 16.82
CA SER A 56 11.96 3.37 17.64
C SER A 56 10.71 2.86 18.35
N LYS A 57 10.25 3.63 19.33
CA LYS A 57 8.90 3.51 19.89
C LYS A 57 8.09 4.67 19.32
N LEU A 58 7.08 4.35 18.51
CA LEU A 58 6.15 5.33 17.99
C LEU A 58 4.92 5.38 18.88
N ILE A 59 4.59 6.55 19.41
CA ILE A 59 3.48 6.76 20.33
C ILE A 59 2.49 7.74 19.73
N ALA A 60 1.21 7.39 19.78
CA ALA A 60 0.10 8.28 19.44
C ALA A 60 -0.84 8.45 20.64
N TRP A 61 -1.25 9.68 20.89
CA TRP A 61 -2.22 10.03 21.93
C TRP A 61 -3.45 10.70 21.32
N GLY A 62 -4.64 10.43 21.88
CA GLY A 62 -5.91 11.04 21.50
C GLY A 62 -6.84 11.25 22.70
N LYS A 63 -7.90 12.05 22.52
CA LYS A 63 -8.94 12.19 23.54
C LYS A 63 -9.75 10.90 23.66
N THR A 64 -10.03 10.25 22.53
CA THR A 64 -10.66 8.92 22.47
C THR A 64 -9.68 7.86 21.93
N ARG A 65 -10.04 6.58 22.07
CA ARG A 65 -9.26 5.46 21.55
C ARG A 65 -9.21 5.48 20.02
N GLU A 66 -10.33 5.77 19.40
CA GLU A 66 -10.49 5.87 17.94
C GLU A 66 -9.60 6.99 17.39
N GLU A 67 -9.52 8.13 18.08
CA GLU A 67 -8.63 9.23 17.72
C GLU A 67 -7.14 8.82 17.82
N ALA A 68 -6.76 8.11 18.90
CA ALA A 68 -5.39 7.60 19.06
C ALA A 68 -5.03 6.61 17.95
N ILE A 69 -5.96 5.70 17.58
CA ILE A 69 -5.78 4.76 16.47
C ILE A 69 -5.65 5.51 15.14
N ALA A 70 -6.53 6.48 14.86
CA ALA A 70 -6.48 7.26 13.63
C ALA A 70 -5.16 8.03 13.48
N ARG A 71 -4.67 8.63 14.58
CA ARG A 71 -3.35 9.28 14.62
C ARG A 71 -2.21 8.30 14.42
N MET A 72 -2.26 7.13 15.06
CA MET A 72 -1.25 6.08 14.87
C MET A 72 -1.20 5.61 13.42
N LYS A 73 -2.35 5.36 12.78
CA LYS A 73 -2.41 4.98 11.35
C LYS A 73 -1.79 6.02 10.44
N ARG A 74 -2.06 7.31 10.69
CA ARG A 74 -1.45 8.41 9.94
C ARG A 74 0.06 8.42 10.15
N ALA A 75 0.51 8.39 11.41
CA ALA A 75 1.94 8.42 11.75
C ALA A 75 2.70 7.24 11.12
N LEU A 76 2.17 6.02 11.21
CA LEU A 76 2.78 4.84 10.58
C LEU A 76 2.88 4.95 9.05
N ARG A 77 1.89 5.57 8.38
CA ARG A 77 1.94 5.82 6.92
C ARG A 77 2.94 6.89 6.52
N GLU A 78 3.19 7.85 7.40
CA GLU A 78 4.15 8.92 7.19
C GLU A 78 5.59 8.49 7.52
N TYR A 79 5.76 7.43 8.32
CA TYR A 79 7.04 6.89 8.74
C TYR A 79 7.72 6.12 7.60
N VAL A 80 8.83 6.66 7.09
CA VAL A 80 9.64 6.03 6.06
C VAL A 80 10.95 5.55 6.66
N VAL A 81 11.19 4.25 6.56
CA VAL A 81 12.47 3.60 6.86
C VAL A 81 12.82 2.71 5.67
N THR A 82 13.97 2.94 5.03
CA THR A 82 14.43 2.12 3.91
C THR A 82 15.79 1.51 4.20
N GLY A 83 16.16 0.47 3.44
CA GLY A 83 17.40 -0.29 3.61
C GLY A 83 17.22 -1.56 4.47
N VAL A 84 16.24 -1.55 5.36
CA VAL A 84 15.82 -2.70 6.18
C VAL A 84 14.31 -2.91 6.10
N LYS A 85 13.86 -4.15 6.36
CA LYS A 85 12.44 -4.45 6.58
C LYS A 85 12.04 -3.99 7.97
N THR A 86 10.78 -3.61 8.13
CA THR A 86 10.28 -3.15 9.44
C THR A 86 8.90 -3.70 9.75
N THR A 87 8.52 -3.62 11.03
CA THR A 87 7.17 -3.96 11.50
C THR A 87 6.09 -2.92 11.20
N ILE A 88 6.44 -1.79 10.54
CA ILE A 88 5.48 -0.72 10.20
C ILE A 88 4.28 -1.23 9.41
N PRO A 89 4.44 -2.03 8.32
CA PRO A 89 3.31 -2.54 7.55
C PRO A 89 2.38 -3.41 8.40
N PHE A 90 2.94 -4.28 9.25
CA PHE A 90 2.18 -5.10 10.19
C PHE A 90 1.33 -4.24 11.14
N HIS A 91 1.92 -3.21 11.75
CA HIS A 91 1.18 -2.31 12.64
C HIS A 91 0.02 -1.60 11.91
N ILE A 92 0.21 -1.17 10.66
CA ILE A 92 -0.87 -0.55 9.86
C ILE A 92 -2.04 -1.52 9.67
N ARG A 93 -1.75 -2.81 9.43
CA ARG A 93 -2.76 -3.86 9.28
C ARG A 93 -3.49 -4.12 10.60
N VAL A 94 -2.77 -4.22 11.72
CA VAL A 94 -3.37 -4.35 13.07
C VAL A 94 -4.30 -3.18 13.39
N MET A 95 -3.88 -1.94 13.13
CA MET A 95 -4.72 -0.74 13.35
C MET A 95 -5.96 -0.68 12.43
N SER A 96 -6.05 -1.57 11.45
CA SER A 96 -7.19 -1.71 10.55
C SER A 96 -7.99 -2.98 10.82
N ASN A 97 -7.55 -3.84 11.74
CA ASN A 97 -8.26 -5.06 12.10
C ASN A 97 -9.48 -4.74 12.98
N ARG A 98 -10.60 -5.42 12.70
CA ARG A 98 -11.88 -5.19 13.37
C ARG A 98 -11.81 -5.47 14.87
N HIS A 99 -11.21 -6.60 15.28
CA HIS A 99 -11.09 -6.97 16.69
C HIS A 99 -10.23 -5.97 17.46
N PHE A 100 -9.15 -5.49 16.83
CA PHE A 100 -8.34 -4.42 17.42
C PHE A 100 -9.14 -3.12 17.55
N LEU A 101 -9.94 -2.73 16.55
CA LEU A 101 -10.78 -1.53 16.63
C LEU A 101 -11.87 -1.64 17.70
N GLU A 102 -12.51 -2.80 17.84
CA GLU A 102 -13.56 -3.06 18.83
C GLU A 102 -13.00 -3.31 20.24
N GLY A 103 -11.70 -3.57 20.37
CA GLY A 103 -11.07 -3.88 21.66
C GLY A 103 -11.31 -5.31 22.13
N THR A 104 -11.71 -6.20 21.22
CA THR A 104 -12.12 -7.58 21.48
C THR A 104 -10.99 -8.55 21.14
N PHE A 105 -9.88 -8.46 21.89
CA PHE A 105 -8.70 -9.29 21.64
C PHE A 105 -8.03 -9.74 22.95
N ASP A 106 -7.27 -10.83 22.88
CA ASP A 106 -6.47 -11.37 23.97
C ASP A 106 -5.03 -11.64 23.51
N THR A 107 -4.23 -12.33 24.33
CA THR A 107 -2.84 -12.65 24.02
C THR A 107 -2.67 -13.63 22.84
N ASN A 108 -3.72 -14.34 22.43
CA ASN A 108 -3.72 -15.24 21.28
C ASN A 108 -4.14 -14.55 19.98
N PHE A 109 -4.50 -13.25 20.03
CA PHE A 109 -5.07 -12.53 18.91
C PHE A 109 -4.23 -12.61 17.63
N ILE A 110 -2.92 -12.37 17.74
CA ILE A 110 -2.03 -12.37 16.58
C ILE A 110 -1.96 -13.75 15.94
N ASP A 111 -1.72 -14.79 16.74
CA ASP A 111 -1.46 -16.15 16.25
C ASP A 111 -2.71 -16.84 15.70
N LYS A 112 -3.84 -16.70 16.41
CA LYS A 112 -5.06 -17.49 16.12
C LYS A 112 -6.07 -16.77 15.24
N VAL A 113 -6.12 -15.45 15.32
CA VAL A 113 -7.17 -14.65 14.67
C VAL A 113 -6.59 -13.84 13.53
N PHE A 114 -5.62 -12.97 13.82
CA PHE A 114 -5.12 -11.99 12.87
C PHE A 114 -4.52 -12.63 11.60
N PHE A 115 -3.51 -13.49 11.73
CA PHE A 115 -2.90 -14.12 10.56
C PHE A 115 -3.81 -15.11 9.84
N LYS A 116 -4.78 -15.70 10.55
CA LYS A 116 -5.79 -16.55 9.92
C LYS A 116 -6.69 -15.72 8.99
N GLU A 117 -7.21 -14.60 9.49
CA GLU A 117 -8.03 -13.68 8.69
C GLU A 117 -7.27 -13.04 7.54
N GLU A 118 -5.97 -12.71 7.72
CA GLU A 118 -5.14 -12.19 6.62
C GLU A 118 -4.98 -13.23 5.49
N ARG A 119 -4.66 -14.49 5.85
CA ARG A 119 -4.55 -15.59 4.88
C ARG A 119 -5.86 -15.88 4.16
N GLU A 120 -7.00 -15.76 4.84
CA GLU A 120 -8.32 -15.94 4.22
C GLU A 120 -8.70 -14.79 3.27
N ARG A 121 -8.10 -13.60 3.44
CA ARG A 121 -8.28 -12.45 2.54
C ARG A 121 -7.38 -12.49 1.31
N GLU A 122 -6.21 -13.10 1.44
CA GLU A 122 -5.36 -13.40 0.29
C GLU A 122 -6.05 -14.48 -0.55
N LEU A 123 -6.62 -14.08 -1.70
CA LEU A 123 -7.12 -15.03 -2.68
C LEU A 123 -5.98 -16.01 -3.03
N PRO A 124 -6.26 -17.32 -3.10
CA PRO A 124 -5.27 -18.26 -3.63
C PRO A 124 -4.78 -17.75 -4.99
N GLU A 125 -3.46 -17.70 -5.21
CA GLU A 125 -2.86 -17.30 -6.49
C GLU A 125 -3.59 -17.84 -7.74
N PRO A 126 -4.03 -19.12 -7.81
CA PRO A 126 -4.74 -19.61 -8.98
C PRO A 126 -6.09 -18.93 -9.23
N ASP A 127 -6.83 -18.55 -8.19
CA ASP A 127 -8.15 -17.92 -8.32
C ASP A 127 -8.00 -16.45 -8.75
N ALA A 128 -7.02 -15.74 -8.18
CA ALA A 128 -6.71 -14.39 -8.61
C ALA A 128 -6.20 -14.35 -10.05
N ALA A 129 -5.35 -15.32 -10.44
CA ALA A 129 -4.88 -15.46 -11.81
C ALA A 129 -6.02 -15.83 -12.78
N LEU A 130 -6.92 -16.72 -12.40
CA LEU A 130 -8.08 -17.12 -13.19
C LEU A 130 -9.06 -15.96 -13.38
N ILE A 131 -9.39 -15.24 -12.30
CA ILE A 131 -10.25 -14.06 -12.35
C ILE A 131 -9.61 -12.98 -13.24
N THR A 132 -8.31 -12.72 -13.06
CA THR A 132 -7.57 -11.75 -13.89
C THR A 132 -7.57 -12.17 -15.36
N ALA A 133 -7.31 -13.44 -15.66
CA ALA A 133 -7.33 -13.97 -17.03
C ALA A 133 -8.73 -13.87 -17.65
N ALA A 134 -9.78 -14.22 -16.91
CA ALA A 134 -11.17 -14.11 -17.38
C ALA A 134 -11.55 -12.65 -17.66
N VAL A 135 -11.20 -11.71 -16.77
CA VAL A 135 -11.42 -10.27 -16.96
C VAL A 135 -10.65 -9.77 -18.18
N GLN A 136 -9.38 -10.19 -18.33
CA GLN A 136 -8.54 -9.78 -19.46
C GLN A 136 -9.11 -10.27 -20.79
N LEU A 137 -9.52 -11.54 -20.86
CA LEU A 137 -10.19 -12.12 -22.04
C LEU A 137 -11.46 -11.35 -22.39
N PHE A 138 -12.32 -11.06 -21.39
CA PHE A 138 -13.53 -10.29 -21.59
C PHE A 138 -13.23 -8.87 -22.13
N LEU A 139 -12.24 -8.19 -21.57
CA LEU A 139 -11.83 -6.86 -22.04
C LEU A 139 -11.27 -6.90 -23.48
N ASP A 140 -10.51 -7.92 -23.82
CA ASP A 140 -9.96 -8.10 -25.16
C ASP A 140 -11.05 -8.46 -26.19
N GLU A 141 -12.02 -9.30 -25.83
CA GLU A 141 -13.21 -9.55 -26.63
C GLU A 141 -14.01 -8.27 -26.88
N ARG A 142 -14.21 -7.45 -25.83
CA ARG A 142 -14.87 -6.15 -25.97
C ARG A 142 -14.09 -5.19 -26.87
N LYS A 143 -12.77 -5.11 -26.74
CA LYS A 143 -11.91 -4.30 -27.63
C LYS A 143 -12.03 -4.78 -29.08
N ARG A 144 -11.98 -6.09 -29.31
CA ARG A 144 -12.15 -6.69 -30.65
C ARG A 144 -13.54 -6.43 -31.22
N ALA A 145 -14.60 -6.51 -30.42
CA ALA A 145 -15.96 -6.20 -30.83
C ALA A 145 -16.14 -4.72 -31.19
N VAL A 146 -15.52 -3.81 -30.44
CA VAL A 146 -15.49 -2.37 -30.77
C VAL A 146 -14.69 -2.10 -32.03
N ALA A 147 -13.53 -2.75 -32.21
CA ALA A 147 -12.72 -2.65 -33.43
C ALA A 147 -13.42 -3.25 -34.68
N ARG A 148 -14.33 -4.21 -34.47
CA ARG A 148 -15.16 -4.83 -35.52
C ARG A 148 -16.42 -4.03 -35.86
N ARG A 149 -16.73 -2.92 -35.18
CA ARG A 149 -17.77 -2.02 -35.72
C ARG A 149 -17.33 -1.61 -37.12
N PRO A 150 -18.14 -1.87 -38.16
CA PRO A 150 -17.86 -1.32 -39.47
C PRO A 150 -17.75 0.18 -39.27
N ALA A 151 -16.68 0.80 -39.78
CA ALA A 151 -16.76 2.22 -40.07
C ALA A 151 -18.04 2.40 -40.88
N GLU A 152 -19.00 3.19 -40.38
CA GLU A 152 -20.14 3.58 -41.18
C GLU A 152 -19.58 4.02 -42.53
N ALA A 153 -20.04 3.35 -43.58
CA ALA A 153 -19.50 3.42 -44.92
C ALA A 153 -19.76 4.81 -45.53
N GLY A 154 -18.98 5.80 -45.10
CA GLY A 154 -18.66 6.98 -45.88
C GLY A 154 -17.23 6.80 -46.37
N GLU A 155 -17.00 6.91 -47.69
CA GLU A 155 -15.66 6.84 -48.26
C GLU A 155 -14.69 7.72 -47.45
N PRO A 156 -13.51 7.22 -47.05
CA PRO A 156 -12.52 8.06 -46.40
C PRO A 156 -12.07 9.10 -47.41
N VAL A 157 -12.58 10.33 -47.26
CA VAL A 157 -12.21 11.46 -48.11
C VAL A 157 -10.72 11.71 -47.89
N SER A 158 -9.88 11.25 -48.81
CA SER A 158 -8.44 11.48 -48.71
C SER A 158 -8.18 12.97 -48.88
N MET A 159 -7.67 13.63 -47.85
CA MET A 159 -7.32 15.06 -47.87
C MET A 159 -6.30 15.40 -48.98
N TRP A 160 -5.50 14.41 -49.40
CA TRP A 160 -4.56 14.50 -50.52
C TRP A 160 -5.23 14.53 -51.92
N ARG A 161 -6.40 13.91 -52.11
CA ARG A 161 -7.22 14.08 -53.33
C ARG A 161 -7.90 15.44 -53.40
N TYR A 162 -8.15 16.07 -52.25
CA TYR A 162 -8.80 17.38 -52.18
C TYR A 162 -7.81 18.53 -52.47
N SER A 163 -6.53 18.36 -52.10
CA SER A 163 -5.47 19.35 -52.34
C SER A 163 -4.92 19.36 -53.77
N SER A 164 -5.13 18.29 -54.55
CA SER A 164 -4.55 18.10 -55.88
C SER A 164 -5.47 18.51 -57.04
N ARG A 165 -6.66 19.06 -56.78
CA ARG A 165 -7.54 19.63 -57.82
C ARG A 165 -7.18 21.10 -58.06
N PRO A 166 -6.63 21.47 -59.24
CA PRO A 166 -6.47 22.86 -59.60
C PRO A 166 -7.87 23.45 -59.86
N GLY A 167 -8.32 24.38 -59.03
CA GLY A 167 -9.46 25.24 -59.37
C GLY A 167 -10.61 25.40 -58.37
N VAL A 168 -10.60 24.75 -57.19
CA VAL A 168 -11.67 25.01 -56.20
C VAL A 168 -11.25 26.19 -55.31
N ARG A 169 -11.78 27.38 -55.64
CA ARG A 169 -11.67 28.59 -54.83
C ARG A 169 -12.19 28.33 -53.41
N LYS A 170 -11.39 28.70 -52.41
CA LYS A 170 -11.88 28.91 -51.04
C LYS A 170 -12.78 30.14 -51.04
N THR A 171 -14.04 29.96 -50.70
CA THR A 171 -14.88 31.01 -50.13
C THR A 171 -15.18 30.66 -48.69
N LEU A 172 -15.11 31.71 -47.86
CA LEU A 172 -15.03 31.81 -46.40
C LEU A 172 -15.82 30.77 -45.59
#